data_AF-A0A413EFH8-F1
#
_entry.id   AF-A0A413EFH8-F1
#
_cell.length_a   1.000
_cell.length_b   1.000
_cell.length_c   1.000
_cell.angle_alpha   90.00
_cell.angle_beta   90.00
_cell.angle_gamma   90.00
#
_symmetry.space_group_name_H-M   'P 1'
#
loop_
_entity.id
_entity.type
_entity.pdbx_description
1 polymer ?
#
loop_
_entity_poly.entity_id
_entity_poly.type
_entity_poly.pdbx_seq_one_letter_code
_entity_poly.pdbx_strand_id
1 'polypeptide(L)'
;MSTRFLRLFLSTLVLVLISSGIQAGTYHSGDKKKEKKEKKEKLSGDGPYILYQADGSTRVINVNKKGRITDKTYATLPKDFSFRVTDHEGRYPFDVKLHSLKRPEWQYTRPEKVFVMSDPHGRLDCVISLLQGNGVINDKYQWNFGSNHLVIIGDIFDRGKDVLQIFWLFYKLEDEAAKAGGHVSFLLGNHEALVLSNDLRYTKDKYKLLAEKLGVEYPSLFGTNTELGRWLATRNTMQIIGTDLYVHAGLGKLFYDKDLNIPTVNEEMSRALFMSKKERKALSPLTDFLYGNDGPIWYRGLVRKDPKYKPLAQDSLQMMLDRYMIKHIFVGHTIFKDISTFYNGKVIAVNVDNKENRKKKRGRAVLLDNGVYYVVGDDGVQRKL
;
A
#
# COMPACT_ATOMS: atom_id res chain seq x y z
N MET A 1 -7.10 41.51 -59.42
CA MET A 1 -6.80 42.24 -60.66
C MET A 1 -5.45 42.92 -60.54
N SER A 2 -4.55 42.61 -61.49
CA SER A 2 -3.57 43.51 -62.13
C SER A 2 -2.51 44.24 -61.25
N THR A 3 -1.23 43.80 -61.21
CA THR A 3 -0.07 44.15 -62.09
C THR A 3 0.61 45.47 -61.72
N ARG A 4 1.93 45.72 -61.83
CA ARG A 4 3.17 45.05 -62.27
C ARG A 4 4.29 46.09 -62.09
N PHE A 5 5.56 45.67 -62.05
CA PHE A 5 6.76 46.22 -62.75
C PHE A 5 8.00 45.68 -62.00
N LEU A 6 8.55 44.50 -62.34
CA LEU A 6 9.35 44.12 -63.51
C LEU A 6 10.67 44.91 -63.65
N ARG A 7 11.80 44.26 -63.35
CA ARG A 7 13.03 44.32 -64.17
C ARG A 7 13.76 42.96 -64.13
N LEU A 8 13.93 42.41 -65.34
CA LEU A 8 14.70 41.24 -65.75
C LEU A 8 16.22 41.50 -65.69
N PHE A 9 17.03 40.44 -65.57
CA PHE A 9 17.84 39.85 -66.67
C PHE A 9 18.62 38.61 -66.17
N LEU A 10 18.26 37.41 -66.67
CA LEU A 10 19.03 36.49 -67.55
C LEU A 10 20.28 35.86 -66.89
N SER A 11 20.26 34.58 -66.49
CA SER A 11 20.32 33.32 -67.28
C SER A 11 21.75 32.80 -67.45
N THR A 12 22.04 31.61 -66.91
CA THR A 12 22.54 30.44 -67.65
C THR A 12 22.61 29.22 -66.74
N LEU A 13 22.40 28.06 -67.35
CA LEU A 13 22.07 26.74 -66.78
C LEU A 13 23.23 25.77 -67.06
N VAL A 14 23.23 24.62 -66.34
CA VAL A 14 23.82 23.29 -66.66
C VAL A 14 25.29 23.07 -66.22
N LEU A 15 25.76 21.95 -65.62
CA LEU A 15 25.26 20.77 -64.89
C LEU A 15 26.51 19.89 -64.57
N VAL A 16 26.38 18.91 -63.66
CA VAL A 16 27.16 17.64 -63.50
C VAL A 16 27.86 17.45 -62.14
N LEU A 17 27.09 16.83 -61.22
CA LEU A 17 27.31 15.56 -60.49
C LEU A 17 28.72 15.02 -60.12
N ILE A 18 28.84 14.72 -58.81
CA ILE A 18 29.38 13.51 -58.12
C ILE A 18 30.57 13.68 -57.14
N SER A 19 30.22 13.40 -55.87
CA SER A 19 30.93 12.78 -54.74
C SER A 19 32.32 13.22 -54.27
N SER A 20 32.36 13.63 -53.01
CA SER A 20 33.19 13.14 -51.88
C SER A 20 33.28 14.30 -50.88
N GLY A 21 32.83 14.19 -49.63
CA GLY A 21 33.40 13.37 -48.58
C GLY A 21 33.72 14.29 -47.39
N ILE A 22 32.85 14.26 -46.37
CA ILE A 22 33.21 14.36 -44.94
C ILE A 22 33.81 15.70 -44.42
N GLN A 23 32.90 16.44 -43.76
CA GLN A 23 32.96 16.85 -42.34
C GLN A 23 33.55 18.22 -41.96
N ALA A 24 32.63 19.17 -41.79
CA ALA A 24 32.82 20.42 -41.08
C ALA A 24 32.81 20.22 -39.55
N GLY A 25 33.84 20.76 -38.88
CA GLY A 25 33.84 21.04 -37.44
C GLY A 25 33.05 22.33 -37.15
N THR A 26 32.02 22.25 -36.33
CA THR A 26 31.98 22.62 -34.89
C THR A 26 32.06 24.12 -34.58
N TYR A 27 30.90 24.67 -34.16
CA TYR A 27 30.82 25.55 -32.99
C TYR A 27 29.59 25.11 -32.18
N HIS A 28 29.81 24.55 -30.98
CA HIS A 28 28.77 24.23 -30.00
C HIS A 28 29.10 25.02 -28.73
N SER A 29 28.16 25.86 -28.32
CA SER A 29 28.18 26.59 -27.06
C SER A 29 28.18 25.60 -25.89
N GLY A 30 29.11 25.77 -24.96
CA GLY A 30 29.36 24.86 -23.85
C GLY A 30 28.25 24.88 -22.79
N ASP A 31 27.36 23.89 -22.86
CA ASP A 31 26.58 23.47 -21.68
C ASP A 31 27.42 22.50 -20.84
N LYS A 32 27.80 22.95 -19.64
CA LYS A 32 28.34 22.07 -18.60
C LYS A 32 27.27 21.06 -18.19
N LYS A 33 27.29 19.86 -18.80
CA LYS A 33 26.63 18.68 -18.26
C LYS A 33 27.14 18.45 -16.83
N LYS A 34 26.32 18.78 -15.83
CA LYS A 34 26.47 18.22 -14.48
C LYS A 34 26.21 16.73 -14.59
N GLU A 35 27.27 15.92 -14.60
CA GLU A 35 27.17 14.51 -14.24
C GLU A 35 26.49 14.41 -12.87
N LYS A 36 25.21 14.00 -12.85
CA LYS A 36 24.62 13.48 -11.62
C LYS A 36 25.39 12.20 -11.31
N LYS A 37 26.37 12.27 -10.40
CA LYS A 37 26.85 11.08 -9.70
C LYS A 37 25.62 10.35 -9.16
N GLU A 38 25.26 9.22 -9.78
CA GLU A 38 24.26 8.32 -9.21
C GLU A 38 24.76 7.93 -7.83
N LYS A 39 24.10 8.45 -6.81
CA LYS A 39 24.43 8.14 -5.43
C LYS A 39 24.01 6.69 -5.23
N LYS A 40 24.96 5.76 -5.32
CA LYS A 40 24.72 4.32 -5.15
C LYS A 40 23.85 4.11 -3.90
N GLU A 41 22.63 3.61 -4.08
CA GLU A 41 21.69 3.41 -2.97
C GLU A 41 22.35 2.50 -1.93
N LYS A 42 22.18 2.84 -0.65
CA LYS A 42 22.76 2.09 0.47
C LYS A 42 21.66 1.37 1.24
N LEU A 43 22.03 0.21 1.77
CA LEU A 43 21.24 -0.44 2.82
C LEU A 43 21.10 0.49 4.02
N SER A 44 19.97 0.37 4.70
CA SER A 44 19.57 1.11 5.90
C SER A 44 18.83 0.16 6.84
N GLY A 45 18.42 0.63 8.02
CA GLY A 45 17.70 -0.20 9.00
C GLY A 45 16.56 -0.97 8.33
N ASP A 46 16.55 -2.29 8.51
CA ASP A 46 15.53 -3.17 7.97
C ASP A 46 15.53 -4.50 8.72
N GLY A 47 14.43 -5.26 8.65
CA GLY A 47 14.33 -6.53 9.38
C GLY A 47 13.63 -6.44 10.75
N PRO A 48 13.54 -7.58 11.46
CA PRO A 48 14.00 -8.88 10.99
C PRO A 48 13.04 -9.52 9.98
N TYR A 49 13.61 -10.22 8.99
CA TYR A 49 12.90 -11.22 8.19
C TYR A 49 13.07 -12.56 8.89
N ILE A 50 11.97 -13.26 9.17
CA ILE A 50 11.96 -14.55 9.90
C ILE A 50 11.46 -15.63 8.93
N LEU A 51 12.35 -16.55 8.55
CA LEU A 51 12.10 -17.57 7.53
C LEU A 51 12.25 -18.97 8.13
N TYR A 52 11.18 -19.76 8.08
CA TYR A 52 11.16 -21.16 8.49
C TYR A 52 11.72 -22.05 7.38
N GLN A 53 12.62 -22.94 7.75
CA GLN A 53 13.29 -23.87 6.85
C GLN A 53 12.63 -25.25 6.91
N ALA A 54 12.81 -26.06 5.85
CA ALA A 54 12.23 -27.40 5.78
C ALA A 54 12.80 -28.38 6.82
N ASP A 55 14.03 -28.13 7.29
CA ASP A 55 14.69 -28.91 8.34
C ASP A 55 14.24 -28.53 9.77
N GLY A 56 13.26 -27.63 9.90
CA GLY A 56 12.76 -27.13 11.18
C GLY A 56 13.55 -25.95 11.77
N SER A 57 14.69 -25.59 11.18
CA SER A 57 15.46 -24.42 11.62
C SER A 57 14.79 -23.10 11.20
N THR A 58 15.19 -21.99 11.82
CA THR A 58 14.69 -20.65 11.50
C THR A 58 15.82 -19.70 11.16
N ARG A 59 15.81 -19.14 9.96
CA ARG A 59 16.73 -18.10 9.49
C ARG A 59 16.16 -16.72 9.82
N VAL A 60 16.96 -15.88 10.46
CA VAL A 60 16.60 -14.51 10.87
C VAL A 60 17.60 -13.53 10.26
N ILE A 61 17.09 -12.67 9.38
CA ILE A 61 17.89 -11.69 8.63
C ILE A 61 17.55 -10.29 9.12
N ASN A 62 18.56 -9.52 9.53
CA ASN A 62 18.39 -8.14 9.99
C ASN A 62 19.42 -7.22 9.34
N VAL A 63 19.05 -5.98 9.10
CA VAL A 63 19.94 -4.93 8.58
C VAL A 63 19.95 -3.78 9.57
N ASN A 64 21.11 -3.46 10.12
CA ASN A 64 21.19 -2.34 11.06
C ASN A 64 21.16 -0.97 10.33
N LYS A 65 21.04 0.12 11.09
CA LYS A 65 21.04 1.50 10.54
C LYS A 65 22.29 1.89 9.73
N LYS A 66 23.40 1.14 9.88
CA LYS A 66 24.64 1.33 9.10
C LYS A 66 24.67 0.48 7.81
N GLY A 67 23.60 -0.28 7.53
CA GLY A 67 23.48 -1.14 6.36
C GLY A 67 24.21 -2.48 6.48
N ARG A 68 24.65 -2.88 7.68
CA ARG A 68 25.28 -4.19 7.90
C ARG A 68 24.21 -5.27 8.05
N ILE A 69 24.28 -6.27 7.20
CA ILE A 69 23.43 -7.47 7.25
C ILE A 69 23.93 -8.39 8.36
N THR A 70 23.01 -8.90 9.15
CA THR A 70 23.19 -10.04 10.05
C THR A 70 22.23 -11.12 9.57
N ASP A 71 22.74 -12.32 9.33
CA ASP A 71 21.98 -13.46 8.85
C ASP A 71 22.33 -14.65 9.74
N LYS A 72 21.36 -15.09 10.55
CA LYS A 72 21.57 -16.11 11.58
C LYS A 72 20.54 -17.21 11.43
N THR A 73 20.98 -18.45 11.53
CA THR A 73 20.10 -19.61 11.60
C THR A 73 20.07 -20.15 13.02
N TYR A 74 18.86 -20.31 13.56
CA TYR A 74 18.59 -20.94 14.85
C TYR A 74 18.07 -22.35 14.61
N ALA A 75 18.64 -23.36 15.28
CA ALA A 75 18.09 -24.71 15.25
C ALA A 75 16.65 -24.74 15.76
N THR A 76 16.37 -23.96 16.80
CA THR A 76 15.01 -23.68 17.29
C THR A 76 15.01 -22.27 17.88
N LEU A 77 13.96 -21.48 17.62
CA LEU A 77 13.81 -20.18 18.27
C LEU A 77 13.62 -20.38 19.79
N PRO A 78 14.21 -19.52 20.64
CA PRO A 78 13.90 -19.50 22.07
C PRO A 78 12.39 -19.36 22.32
N LYS A 79 11.87 -19.99 23.38
CA LYS A 79 10.43 -19.95 23.72
C LYS A 79 9.89 -18.52 23.86
N ASP A 80 10.69 -17.63 24.45
CA ASP A 80 10.36 -16.21 24.64
C ASP A 80 11.04 -15.31 23.60
N PHE A 81 11.22 -15.81 22.37
CA PHE A 81 11.87 -15.05 21.32
C PHE A 81 11.16 -13.71 21.08
N SER A 82 11.91 -12.64 21.29
CA SER A 82 11.52 -11.27 21.01
C SER A 82 12.62 -10.56 20.26
N PHE A 83 12.26 -9.55 19.46
CA PHE A 83 13.20 -8.78 18.69
C PHE A 83 12.85 -7.30 18.67
N ARG A 84 13.89 -6.47 18.61
CA ARG A 84 13.80 -5.02 18.54
C ARG A 84 13.68 -4.58 17.09
N VAL A 85 12.69 -3.77 16.79
CA VAL A 85 12.46 -3.14 15.49
C VAL A 85 12.71 -1.64 15.61
N THR A 86 13.31 -1.05 14.59
CA THR A 86 13.50 0.41 14.44
C THR A 86 13.23 0.79 12.99
N ASP A 87 12.94 2.07 12.73
CA ASP A 87 12.88 2.59 11.36
C ASP A 87 14.24 2.49 10.63
N HIS A 88 14.24 2.82 9.34
CA HIS A 88 15.43 2.78 8.50
C HIS A 88 16.59 3.66 8.98
N GLU A 89 16.35 4.63 9.86
CA GLU A 89 17.36 5.52 10.46
C GLU A 89 17.73 5.11 11.90
N GLY A 90 17.07 4.08 12.46
CA GLY A 90 17.28 3.62 13.83
C GLY A 90 16.44 4.36 14.87
N ARG A 91 15.37 5.06 14.47
CA ARG A 91 14.39 5.72 15.34
C ARG A 91 13.19 4.80 15.62
N TYR A 92 12.26 5.30 16.44
CA TYR A 92 11.01 4.63 16.80
C TYR A 92 11.17 3.18 17.25
N PRO A 93 11.96 2.93 18.31
CA PRO A 93 12.34 1.58 18.65
C PRO A 93 11.24 0.88 19.48
N PHE A 94 10.78 -0.30 19.05
CA PHE A 94 9.79 -1.13 19.77
C PHE A 94 10.16 -2.62 19.73
N ASP A 95 9.64 -3.38 20.69
CA ASP A 95 9.87 -4.82 20.81
C ASP A 95 8.65 -5.61 20.34
N VAL A 96 8.90 -6.68 19.61
CA VAL A 96 7.87 -7.58 19.08
C VAL A 96 8.10 -8.99 19.63
N LYS A 97 7.02 -9.65 20.00
CA LYS A 97 6.97 -11.08 20.28
C LYS A 97 6.11 -11.76 19.22
N LEU A 98 6.50 -12.97 18.84
CA LEU A 98 5.69 -13.79 17.94
C LEU A 98 4.40 -14.23 18.64
N HIS A 99 3.30 -14.28 17.92
CA HIS A 99 2.00 -14.78 18.38
C HIS A 99 1.39 -15.73 17.36
N SER A 100 0.37 -16.49 17.77
CA SER A 100 -0.33 -17.40 16.88
C SER A 100 -1.02 -16.63 15.75
N LEU A 101 -0.98 -17.19 14.54
CA LEU A 101 -1.61 -16.60 13.36
C LEU A 101 -2.99 -17.21 13.15
N LYS A 102 -4.01 -16.35 13.05
CA LYS A 102 -5.38 -16.72 12.70
C LYS A 102 -5.92 -15.71 11.69
N ARG A 103 -6.73 -16.16 10.73
CA ARG A 103 -7.55 -15.25 9.91
C ARG A 103 -8.49 -14.46 10.83
N PRO A 104 -8.48 -13.12 10.80
CA PRO A 104 -9.46 -12.33 11.52
C PRO A 104 -10.87 -12.58 10.97
N GLU A 105 -11.88 -12.49 11.83
CA GLU A 105 -13.27 -12.54 11.36
C GLU A 105 -13.52 -11.46 10.30
N TRP A 106 -14.43 -11.72 9.36
CA TRP A 106 -14.78 -10.76 8.32
C TRP A 106 -15.93 -9.83 8.73
N GLN A 107 -16.58 -10.12 9.86
CA GLN A 107 -17.69 -9.35 10.43
C GLN A 107 -17.46 -9.15 11.92
N TYR A 108 -17.62 -7.90 12.37
CA TYR A 108 -17.60 -7.53 13.80
C TYR A 108 -18.81 -6.68 14.14
N THR A 109 -19.23 -6.75 15.40
CA THR A 109 -20.08 -5.71 15.98
C THR A 109 -19.28 -4.41 16.09
N ARG A 110 -19.97 -3.27 16.01
CA ARG A 110 -19.30 -1.97 16.12
C ARG A 110 -18.97 -1.67 17.58
N PRO A 111 -17.70 -1.44 17.95
CA PRO A 111 -17.34 -0.94 19.28
C PRO A 111 -17.63 0.56 19.40
N GLU A 112 -17.38 1.15 20.57
CA GLU A 112 -17.56 2.59 20.79
C GLU A 112 -16.78 3.42 19.75
N LYS A 113 -15.52 3.05 19.49
CA LYS A 113 -14.64 3.76 18.56
C LYS A 113 -14.03 2.87 17.49
N VAL A 114 -13.97 3.38 16.27
CA VAL A 114 -13.23 2.76 15.15
C VAL A 114 -12.31 3.80 14.53
N PHE A 115 -11.00 3.55 14.55
CA PHE A 115 -10.00 4.40 13.93
C PHE A 115 -9.60 3.82 12.57
N VAL A 116 -9.71 4.59 11.51
CA VAL A 116 -9.55 4.11 10.13
C VAL A 116 -8.46 4.91 9.42
N MET A 117 -7.45 4.22 8.91
CA MET A 117 -6.37 4.79 8.10
C MET A 117 -6.10 3.95 6.84
N SER A 118 -5.33 4.50 5.90
CA SER A 118 -5.06 3.84 4.61
C SER A 118 -3.70 4.23 4.03
N ASP A 119 -3.16 3.36 3.17
CA ASP A 119 -2.03 3.61 2.26
C ASP A 119 -0.79 4.24 2.94
N PRO A 120 -0.26 3.66 4.04
CA PRO A 120 0.90 4.23 4.72
C PRO A 120 2.19 4.12 3.88
N HIS A 121 2.27 3.21 2.91
CA HIS A 121 3.36 3.11 1.93
C HIS A 121 4.77 3.26 2.50
N GLY A 122 5.11 2.42 3.48
CA GLY A 122 6.44 2.38 4.09
C GLY A 122 6.86 3.67 4.81
N ARG A 123 5.91 4.46 5.35
CA ARG A 123 6.15 5.70 6.11
C ARG A 123 5.81 5.54 7.59
N LEU A 124 6.66 4.83 8.34
CA LEU A 124 6.43 4.56 9.76
C LEU A 124 6.34 5.86 10.58
N ASP A 125 7.14 6.87 10.22
CA ASP A 125 7.11 8.20 10.83
C ASP A 125 5.70 8.83 10.82
N CYS A 126 4.96 8.60 9.73
CA CYS A 126 3.62 9.12 9.52
C CYS A 126 2.57 8.25 10.23
N VAL A 127 2.77 6.93 10.29
CA VAL A 127 1.90 6.01 11.05
C VAL A 127 1.95 6.35 12.54
N ILE A 128 3.17 6.40 13.11
CA ILE A 128 3.36 6.62 14.54
C ILE A 128 2.78 7.96 14.99
N SER A 129 3.07 9.05 14.28
CA SER A 129 2.59 10.37 14.68
C SER A 129 1.05 10.45 14.66
N LEU A 130 0.42 9.81 13.68
CA LEU A 130 -1.03 9.78 13.56
C LEU A 130 -1.69 8.97 14.68
N LEU A 131 -1.15 7.78 14.97
CA LEU A 131 -1.70 6.90 16.01
C LEU A 131 -1.49 7.47 17.42
N GLN A 132 -0.33 8.05 17.71
CA GLN A 132 -0.05 8.70 19.00
C GLN A 132 -0.92 9.93 19.20
N GLY A 133 -1.05 10.78 18.17
CA GLY A 133 -1.88 11.98 18.19
C GLY A 133 -3.36 11.73 18.48
N ASN A 134 -3.83 10.50 18.24
CA ASN A 134 -5.21 10.08 18.48
C ASN A 134 -5.34 9.05 19.61
N GLY A 135 -4.29 8.84 20.40
CA GLY A 135 -4.32 7.95 21.56
C GLY A 135 -4.47 6.45 21.23
N VAL A 136 -4.31 6.05 19.97
CA VAL A 136 -4.41 4.64 19.56
C VAL A 136 -3.21 3.84 20.08
N ILE A 137 -2.05 4.48 20.13
CA ILE A 137 -0.84 3.94 20.76
C ILE A 137 -0.23 4.95 21.74
N ASN A 138 0.45 4.47 22.76
CA ASN A 138 1.14 5.31 23.75
C ASN A 138 2.55 5.75 23.27
N ASP A 139 3.29 6.43 24.14
CA ASP A 139 4.66 6.90 23.94
C ASP A 139 5.67 5.77 23.70
N LYS A 140 5.36 4.56 24.17
CA LYS A 140 6.14 3.32 23.98
C LYS A 140 5.68 2.49 22.77
N TYR A 141 4.81 3.03 21.93
CA TYR A 141 4.25 2.35 20.75
C TYR A 141 3.47 1.07 21.10
N GLN A 142 2.81 1.06 22.27
CA GLN A 142 1.93 -0.02 22.72
C GLN A 142 0.48 0.37 22.50
N TRP A 143 -0.37 -0.65 22.29
CA TRP A 143 -1.82 -0.46 22.20
C TRP A 143 -2.36 0.36 23.37
N ASN A 144 -3.12 1.41 23.06
CA ASN A 144 -3.73 2.31 24.03
C ASN A 144 -5.19 2.65 23.69
N PHE A 145 -5.81 1.84 22.81
CA PHE A 145 -7.15 2.11 22.30
C PHE A 145 -8.24 1.26 22.97
N GLY A 146 -7.97 0.68 24.15
CA GLY A 146 -8.96 -0.10 24.92
C GLY A 146 -9.57 -1.24 24.11
N SER A 147 -10.88 -1.42 24.21
CA SER A 147 -11.65 -2.43 23.46
C SER A 147 -12.11 -1.96 22.08
N ASN A 148 -11.47 -0.94 21.52
CA ASN A 148 -11.85 -0.34 20.24
C ASN A 148 -11.12 -0.99 19.06
N HIS A 149 -11.43 -0.53 17.84
CA HIS A 149 -10.93 -1.15 16.61
C HIS A 149 -10.07 -0.18 15.79
N LEU A 150 -8.85 -0.61 15.43
CA LEU A 150 -8.01 0.05 14.43
C LEU A 150 -8.13 -0.68 13.07
N VAL A 151 -8.46 0.04 12.01
CA VAL A 151 -8.58 -0.47 10.64
C VAL A 151 -7.54 0.20 9.74
N ILE A 152 -6.77 -0.62 9.02
CA ILE A 152 -5.78 -0.21 8.02
C ILE A 152 -6.21 -0.76 6.66
N ILE A 153 -6.59 0.13 5.75
CA ILE A 153 -7.12 -0.20 4.42
C ILE A 153 -5.96 -0.38 3.41
N GLY A 154 -5.11 -1.38 3.64
CA GLY A 154 -4.09 -1.83 2.68
C GLY A 154 -2.95 -0.86 2.37
N ASP A 155 -2.10 -1.31 1.43
CA ASP A 155 -1.02 -0.54 0.83
C ASP A 155 0.08 -0.10 1.81
N ILE A 156 0.58 -1.06 2.59
CA ILE A 156 1.79 -0.87 3.41
C ILE A 156 3.04 -0.96 2.54
N PHE A 157 3.04 -1.87 1.56
CA PHE A 157 4.15 -2.04 0.63
C PHE A 157 4.44 -0.79 -0.22
N ASP A 158 5.66 -0.77 -0.76
CA ASP A 158 6.18 0.19 -1.74
C ASP A 158 6.30 1.65 -1.28
N ARG A 159 6.96 2.45 -2.14
CA ARG A 159 7.18 3.91 -2.07
C ARG A 159 7.96 4.45 -0.85
N GLY A 160 7.92 3.80 0.31
CA GLY A 160 8.65 4.17 1.53
C GLY A 160 9.76 3.19 1.90
N LYS A 161 10.46 3.47 3.01
CA LYS A 161 11.64 2.71 3.47
C LYS A 161 11.40 1.90 4.75
N ASP A 162 10.17 1.95 5.29
CA ASP A 162 9.79 1.34 6.56
C ASP A 162 8.64 0.32 6.44
N VAL A 163 8.59 -0.45 5.34
CA VAL A 163 7.50 -1.41 5.06
C VAL A 163 7.42 -2.49 6.15
N LEU A 164 8.55 -3.13 6.42
CA LEU A 164 8.62 -4.24 7.36
C LEU A 164 8.29 -3.80 8.79
N GLN A 165 8.71 -2.58 9.14
CA GLN A 165 8.52 -1.99 10.46
C GLN A 165 7.05 -1.69 10.71
N ILE A 166 6.31 -1.24 9.69
CA ILE A 166 4.86 -1.03 9.81
C ILE A 166 4.15 -2.37 9.96
N PHE A 167 4.54 -3.40 9.21
CA PHE A 167 3.99 -4.75 9.41
C PHE A 167 4.24 -5.26 10.82
N TRP A 168 5.47 -5.14 11.33
CA TRP A 168 5.79 -5.54 12.69
C TRP A 168 5.06 -4.74 13.75
N LEU A 169 4.82 -3.44 13.53
CA LEU A 169 4.00 -2.64 14.43
C LEU A 169 2.56 -3.15 14.48
N PHE A 170 1.91 -3.39 13.33
CA PHE A 170 0.53 -3.87 13.32
C PHE A 170 0.38 -5.32 13.76
N TYR A 171 1.34 -6.18 13.45
CA TYR A 171 1.44 -7.53 14.00
C TYR A 171 1.48 -7.48 15.53
N LYS A 172 2.37 -6.66 16.11
CA LYS A 172 2.45 -6.45 17.56
C LYS A 172 1.13 -5.91 18.14
N LEU A 173 0.56 -4.88 17.51
CA LEU A 173 -0.67 -4.25 18.00
C LEU A 173 -1.89 -5.17 17.90
N GLU A 174 -1.91 -6.12 16.97
CA GLU A 174 -2.98 -7.14 16.87
C GLU A 174 -3.07 -7.99 18.15
N ASP A 175 -1.94 -8.51 18.63
CA ASP A 175 -1.89 -9.29 19.88
C ASP A 175 -2.17 -8.43 21.12
N GLU A 176 -1.63 -7.21 21.18
CA GLU A 176 -1.87 -6.29 22.29
C GLU A 176 -3.34 -5.83 22.36
N ALA A 177 -3.96 -5.54 21.21
CA ALA A 177 -5.36 -5.17 21.13
C ALA A 177 -6.26 -6.33 21.58
N ALA A 178 -6.02 -7.54 21.09
CA ALA A 178 -6.79 -8.72 21.49
C ALA A 178 -6.77 -8.95 23.00
N LYS A 179 -5.60 -8.77 23.65
CA LYS A 179 -5.46 -8.87 25.11
C LYS A 179 -6.22 -7.79 25.88
N ALA A 180 -6.43 -6.62 25.26
CA ALA A 180 -7.22 -5.53 25.81
C ALA A 180 -8.72 -5.60 25.43
N GLY A 181 -9.15 -6.64 24.72
CA GLY A 181 -10.52 -6.77 24.18
C GLY A 181 -10.82 -5.89 22.97
N GLY A 182 -9.79 -5.34 22.33
CA GLY A 182 -9.87 -4.55 21.10
C GLY A 182 -9.41 -5.34 19.87
N HIS A 183 -9.36 -4.67 18.73
CA HIS A 183 -9.03 -5.30 17.45
C HIS A 183 -8.15 -4.44 16.54
N VAL A 184 -7.28 -5.10 15.77
CA VAL A 184 -6.57 -4.50 14.63
C VAL A 184 -6.95 -5.27 13.36
N SER A 185 -7.48 -4.57 12.37
CA SER A 185 -7.76 -5.13 11.04
C SER A 185 -6.83 -4.50 10.01
N PHE A 186 -5.90 -5.30 9.49
CA PHE A 186 -5.15 -4.96 8.28
C PHE A 186 -5.78 -5.67 7.08
N LEU A 187 -6.20 -4.89 6.09
CA LEU A 187 -6.78 -5.40 4.84
C LEU A 187 -5.73 -5.42 3.72
N LEU A 188 -5.85 -6.37 2.79
CA LEU A 188 -4.97 -6.44 1.62
C LEU A 188 -5.29 -5.33 0.61
N GLY A 189 -4.27 -4.57 0.21
CA GLY A 189 -4.31 -3.62 -0.90
C GLY A 189 -3.68 -4.17 -2.18
N ASN A 190 -3.58 -3.31 -3.21
CA ASN A 190 -2.98 -3.74 -4.46
C ASN A 190 -1.45 -3.83 -4.39
N HIS A 191 -0.81 -3.05 -3.53
CA HIS A 191 0.65 -3.11 -3.39
C HIS A 191 1.12 -4.38 -2.68
N GLU A 192 0.32 -4.96 -1.77
CA GLU A 192 0.57 -6.32 -1.27
C GLU A 192 0.56 -7.33 -2.42
N ALA A 193 -0.46 -7.29 -3.27
CA ALA A 193 -0.57 -8.19 -4.42
C ALA A 193 0.54 -8.01 -5.45
N LEU A 194 0.98 -6.77 -5.71
CA LEU A 194 2.05 -6.46 -6.66
C LEU A 194 3.38 -7.01 -6.17
N VAL A 195 3.81 -6.61 -4.96
CA VAL A 195 5.11 -7.03 -4.43
C VAL A 195 5.19 -8.54 -4.28
N LEU A 196 4.15 -9.19 -3.72
CA LEU A 196 4.17 -10.64 -3.54
C LEU A 196 4.11 -11.44 -4.85
N SER A 197 3.76 -10.79 -5.97
CA SER A 197 3.81 -11.35 -7.32
C SER A 197 5.07 -10.96 -8.12
N ASN A 198 6.06 -10.35 -7.46
CA ASN A 198 7.30 -9.83 -8.03
C ASN A 198 7.15 -8.63 -8.99
N ASP A 199 6.06 -7.86 -8.93
CA ASP A 199 6.00 -6.55 -9.59
C ASP A 199 6.58 -5.47 -8.65
N LEU A 200 7.87 -5.20 -8.82
CA LEU A 200 8.66 -4.33 -7.94
C LEU A 200 8.82 -2.89 -8.46
N ARG A 201 7.96 -2.43 -9.37
CA ARG A 201 8.09 -1.13 -10.03
C ARG A 201 8.03 0.07 -9.08
N TYR A 202 7.39 -0.07 -7.92
CA TYR A 202 7.27 0.98 -6.89
C TYR A 202 8.13 0.71 -5.66
N THR A 203 8.80 -0.44 -5.62
CA THR A 203 9.63 -0.87 -4.50
C THR A 203 10.93 -0.08 -4.46
N LYS A 204 11.31 0.40 -3.27
CA LYS A 204 12.56 1.15 -3.09
C LYS A 204 13.80 0.27 -3.29
N ASP A 205 14.84 0.88 -3.83
CA ASP A 205 16.07 0.18 -4.22
C ASP A 205 16.80 -0.47 -3.03
N LYS A 206 16.63 0.03 -1.79
CA LYS A 206 17.19 -0.63 -0.59
C LYS A 206 16.75 -2.09 -0.46
N TYR A 207 15.51 -2.40 -0.83
CA TYR A 207 14.93 -3.74 -0.70
C TYR A 207 15.43 -4.66 -1.81
N LYS A 208 15.50 -4.14 -3.04
CA LYS A 208 16.08 -4.85 -4.20
C LYS A 208 17.57 -5.16 -3.96
N LEU A 209 18.31 -4.19 -3.42
CA LEU A 209 19.71 -4.34 -3.05
C LEU A 209 19.91 -5.37 -1.93
N LEU A 210 19.00 -5.44 -0.95
CA LEU A 210 19.05 -6.47 0.08
C LEU A 210 18.84 -7.86 -0.55
N ALA A 211 17.81 -8.01 -1.38
CA ALA A 211 17.50 -9.25 -2.07
C ALA A 211 18.68 -9.72 -2.97
N GLU A 212 19.25 -8.81 -3.75
CA GLU A 212 20.48 -9.04 -4.56
C GLU A 212 21.64 -9.55 -3.69
N LYS A 213 21.91 -8.89 -2.56
CA LYS A 213 22.99 -9.28 -1.64
C LYS A 213 22.77 -10.62 -0.97
N LEU A 214 21.52 -11.03 -0.81
CA LEU A 214 21.14 -12.33 -0.25
C LEU A 214 21.04 -13.42 -1.32
N GLY A 215 21.14 -13.07 -2.61
CA GLY A 215 20.98 -14.01 -3.73
C GLY A 215 19.56 -14.56 -3.86
N VAL A 216 18.55 -13.75 -3.50
CA VAL A 216 17.13 -14.15 -3.55
C VAL A 216 16.27 -13.11 -4.26
N GLU A 217 15.07 -13.51 -4.67
CA GLU A 217 14.04 -12.57 -5.11
C GLU A 217 13.42 -11.86 -3.90
N TYR A 218 13.19 -10.55 -3.98
CA TYR A 218 12.63 -9.79 -2.85
C TYR A 218 11.31 -10.37 -2.28
N PRO A 219 10.33 -10.83 -3.09
CA PRO A 219 9.10 -11.41 -2.57
C PRO A 219 9.31 -12.68 -1.73
N SER A 220 10.41 -13.41 -1.94
CA SER A 220 10.73 -14.61 -1.15
C SER A 220 11.00 -14.29 0.32
N LEU A 221 11.39 -13.05 0.64
CA LEU A 221 11.54 -12.58 2.02
C LEU A 221 10.19 -12.41 2.74
N PHE A 222 9.08 -12.50 2.00
CA PHE A 222 7.71 -12.54 2.48
C PHE A 222 6.99 -13.81 2.04
N GLY A 223 7.71 -14.86 1.64
CA GLY A 223 7.13 -16.11 1.15
C GLY A 223 6.26 -16.84 2.17
N THR A 224 5.57 -17.89 1.74
CA THR A 224 4.69 -18.72 2.59
C THR A 224 5.42 -19.44 3.72
N ASN A 225 6.76 -19.51 3.67
CA ASN A 225 7.62 -20.02 4.73
C ASN A 225 8.16 -18.91 5.64
N THR A 226 7.65 -17.69 5.58
CA THR A 226 8.11 -16.57 6.42
C THR A 226 7.01 -16.16 7.39
N GLU A 227 7.39 -15.60 8.54
CA GLU A 227 6.41 -15.23 9.56
C GLU A 227 5.41 -14.19 9.05
N LEU A 228 5.91 -13.09 8.49
CA LEU A 228 5.06 -12.05 7.93
C LEU A 228 4.33 -12.53 6.67
N GLY A 229 4.91 -13.41 5.86
CA GLY A 229 4.20 -14.01 4.73
C GLY A 229 3.00 -14.84 5.17
N ARG A 230 3.18 -15.71 6.18
CA ARG A 230 2.08 -16.48 6.77
C ARG A 230 1.04 -15.55 7.40
N TRP A 231 1.45 -14.48 8.07
CA TRP A 231 0.53 -13.49 8.63
C TRP A 231 -0.27 -12.79 7.52
N LEU A 232 0.39 -12.32 6.45
CA LEU A 232 -0.24 -11.70 5.28
C LEU A 232 -1.25 -12.63 4.59
N ALA A 233 -0.95 -13.93 4.51
CA ALA A 233 -1.83 -14.95 3.94
C ALA A 233 -3.15 -15.10 4.71
N THR A 234 -3.22 -14.66 5.97
CA THR A 234 -4.44 -14.73 6.78
C THR A 234 -5.29 -13.46 6.71
N ARG A 235 -4.83 -12.41 6.02
CA ARG A 235 -5.51 -11.11 6.03
C ARG A 235 -6.74 -11.12 5.13
N ASN A 236 -7.74 -10.35 5.52
CA ASN A 236 -8.95 -10.15 4.72
C ASN A 236 -8.69 -9.09 3.63
N THR A 237 -9.45 -9.14 2.53
CA THR A 237 -9.48 -8.07 1.52
C THR A 237 -10.63 -7.11 1.77
N MET A 238 -11.73 -7.61 2.33
CA MET A 238 -12.87 -6.80 2.73
C MET A 238 -13.48 -7.30 4.03
N GLN A 239 -14.04 -6.37 4.81
CA GLN A 239 -14.57 -6.65 6.15
C GLN A 239 -15.74 -5.71 6.47
N ILE A 240 -16.66 -6.14 7.33
CA ILE A 240 -17.73 -5.31 7.88
C ILE A 240 -17.51 -5.11 9.40
N ILE A 241 -17.69 -3.87 9.87
CA ILE A 241 -17.78 -3.54 11.30
C ILE A 241 -19.06 -2.75 11.52
N GLY A 242 -20.03 -3.34 12.22
CA GLY A 242 -21.39 -2.78 12.30
C GLY A 242 -22.03 -2.65 10.92
N THR A 243 -22.26 -1.42 10.47
CA THR A 243 -22.86 -1.12 9.16
C THR A 243 -21.87 -0.53 8.16
N ASP A 244 -20.57 -0.66 8.41
CA ASP A 244 -19.54 -0.07 7.56
C ASP A 244 -18.70 -1.17 6.92
N LEU A 245 -18.58 -1.11 5.58
CA LEU A 245 -17.73 -2.00 4.82
C LEU A 245 -16.40 -1.32 4.52
N TYR A 246 -15.31 -2.07 4.71
CA TYR A 246 -13.95 -1.62 4.45
C TYR A 246 -13.36 -2.45 3.32
N VAL A 247 -12.81 -1.79 2.30
CA VAL A 247 -12.16 -2.45 1.16
C VAL A 247 -11.12 -1.50 0.55
N HIS A 248 -10.04 -2.02 -0.01
CA HIS A 248 -8.94 -1.17 -0.44
C HIS A 248 -9.29 -0.13 -1.51
N ALA A 249 -9.93 -0.50 -2.62
CA ALA A 249 -10.24 0.46 -3.70
C ALA A 249 -11.73 0.72 -3.88
N GLY A 250 -12.55 -0.33 -3.88
CA GLY A 250 -14.01 -0.20 -4.02
C GLY A 250 -14.63 -1.38 -4.76
N LEU A 251 -15.95 -1.41 -4.80
CA LEU A 251 -16.73 -2.49 -5.43
C LEU A 251 -17.57 -1.90 -6.57
N GLY A 252 -17.45 -2.45 -7.78
CA GLY A 252 -18.15 -1.97 -8.97
C GLY A 252 -19.35 -2.85 -9.37
N LYS A 253 -20.04 -2.46 -10.44
CA LYS A 253 -21.19 -3.22 -10.96
C LYS A 253 -20.84 -4.68 -11.28
N LEU A 254 -19.68 -4.93 -11.90
CA LEU A 254 -19.23 -6.29 -12.19
C LEU A 254 -19.02 -7.15 -10.95
N PHE A 255 -18.62 -6.54 -9.83
CA PHE A 255 -18.51 -7.24 -8.55
C PHE A 255 -19.90 -7.62 -8.03
N TYR A 256 -20.86 -6.69 -8.12
CA TYR A 256 -22.25 -6.95 -7.77
C TYR A 256 -22.89 -8.04 -8.64
N ASP A 257 -22.71 -7.99 -9.95
CA ASP A 257 -23.32 -8.95 -10.88
C ASP A 257 -22.82 -10.39 -10.67
N LYS A 258 -21.64 -10.57 -10.06
CA LYS A 258 -21.07 -11.88 -9.71
C LYS A 258 -21.60 -12.48 -8.41
N ASP A 259 -22.47 -11.76 -7.69
CA ASP A 259 -23.12 -12.21 -6.46
C ASP A 259 -22.15 -12.75 -5.39
N LEU A 260 -21.02 -12.07 -5.21
CA LEU A 260 -19.95 -12.52 -4.33
C LEU A 260 -20.26 -12.22 -2.85
N ASN A 261 -20.06 -13.22 -1.99
CA ASN A 261 -20.05 -13.01 -0.54
C ASN A 261 -18.62 -12.71 -0.04
N ILE A 262 -18.52 -12.08 1.12
CA ILE A 262 -17.25 -11.60 1.70
C ILE A 262 -16.28 -12.75 2.02
N PRO A 263 -16.69 -13.84 2.71
CA PRO A 263 -15.80 -14.97 2.97
C PRO A 263 -15.13 -15.54 1.72
N THR A 264 -15.91 -15.76 0.65
CA THR A 264 -15.40 -16.28 -0.61
C THR A 264 -14.34 -15.36 -1.22
N VAL A 265 -14.57 -14.05 -1.19
CA VAL A 265 -13.58 -13.08 -1.70
C VAL A 265 -12.30 -13.10 -0.86
N ASN A 266 -12.42 -13.11 0.47
CA ASN A 266 -11.25 -13.12 1.36
C ASN A 266 -10.40 -14.38 1.20
N GLU A 267 -11.03 -15.56 1.07
CA GLU A 267 -10.32 -16.81 0.85
C GLU A 267 -9.69 -16.87 -0.54
N GLU A 268 -10.42 -16.50 -1.60
CA GLU A 268 -9.89 -16.52 -2.96
C GLU A 268 -8.70 -15.57 -3.14
N MET A 269 -8.80 -14.36 -2.56
CA MET A 269 -7.70 -13.40 -2.56
C MET A 269 -6.48 -13.96 -1.83
N SER A 270 -6.66 -14.50 -0.63
CA SER A 270 -5.55 -15.05 0.18
C SER A 270 -4.86 -16.23 -0.52
N ARG A 271 -5.66 -17.13 -1.12
CA ARG A 271 -5.20 -18.32 -1.84
C ARG A 271 -4.27 -17.96 -3.01
N ALA A 272 -4.54 -16.86 -3.69
CA ALA A 272 -3.80 -16.41 -4.88
C ALA A 272 -2.80 -15.26 -4.60
N LEU A 273 -2.57 -14.93 -3.32
CA LEU A 273 -1.78 -13.75 -2.91
C LEU A 273 -0.34 -13.81 -3.44
N PHE A 274 0.33 -14.96 -3.34
CA PHE A 274 1.72 -15.16 -3.76
C PHE A 274 1.88 -15.58 -5.22
N MET A 275 0.78 -15.65 -5.98
CA MET A 275 0.81 -16.06 -7.38
C MET A 275 1.12 -14.87 -8.29
N SER A 276 1.84 -15.14 -9.38
CA SER A 276 2.02 -14.20 -10.49
C SER A 276 0.69 -13.89 -11.19
N LYS A 277 0.66 -12.80 -11.96
CA LYS A 277 -0.51 -12.47 -12.81
C LYS A 277 -0.90 -13.63 -13.76
N LYS A 278 0.08 -14.34 -14.31
CA LYS A 278 -0.16 -15.47 -15.22
C LYS A 278 -0.84 -16.63 -14.49
N GLU A 279 -0.35 -16.96 -13.30
CA GLU A 279 -0.91 -18.03 -12.47
C GLU A 279 -2.31 -17.68 -11.99
N ARG A 280 -2.53 -16.44 -11.51
CA ARG A 280 -3.85 -15.92 -11.11
C ARG A 280 -4.89 -16.07 -12.22
N LYS A 281 -4.51 -15.73 -13.46
CA LYS A 281 -5.38 -15.87 -14.64
C LYS A 281 -5.67 -17.34 -14.98
N ALA A 282 -4.67 -18.21 -14.85
CA ALA A 282 -4.83 -19.64 -15.08
C ALA A 282 -5.66 -20.34 -13.99
N LEU A 283 -5.70 -19.76 -12.78
CA LEU A 283 -6.34 -20.34 -11.61
C LEU A 283 -7.87 -20.36 -11.71
N SER A 284 -8.48 -19.21 -11.99
CA SER A 284 -9.92 -19.10 -12.20
C SER A 284 -10.29 -17.73 -12.81
N PRO A 285 -11.41 -17.63 -13.55
CA PRO A 285 -11.95 -16.33 -13.98
C PRO A 285 -12.31 -15.41 -12.80
N LEU A 286 -12.63 -15.99 -11.64
CA LEU A 286 -12.89 -15.22 -10.42
C LEU A 286 -11.60 -14.58 -9.89
N THR A 287 -10.53 -15.35 -9.75
CA THR A 287 -9.22 -14.84 -9.32
C THR A 287 -8.72 -13.75 -10.27
N ASP A 288 -8.79 -13.97 -11.59
CA ASP A 288 -8.38 -12.96 -12.59
C ASP A 288 -9.15 -11.65 -12.42
N PHE A 289 -10.47 -11.74 -12.18
CA PHE A 289 -11.32 -10.59 -11.93
C PHE A 289 -10.95 -9.86 -10.63
N LEU A 290 -10.79 -10.58 -9.52
CA LEU A 290 -10.56 -9.98 -8.20
C LEU A 290 -9.22 -9.20 -8.14
N TYR A 291 -8.21 -9.66 -8.88
CA TYR A 291 -6.92 -8.97 -9.02
C TYR A 291 -6.86 -7.99 -10.19
N GLY A 292 -7.92 -7.90 -11.00
CA GLY A 292 -8.02 -7.01 -12.15
C GLY A 292 -8.48 -5.59 -11.80
N ASN A 293 -8.50 -4.71 -12.81
CA ASN A 293 -8.87 -3.29 -12.65
C ASN A 293 -10.28 -3.05 -12.12
N ASP A 294 -11.19 -4.01 -12.32
CA ASP A 294 -12.58 -3.97 -11.86
C ASP A 294 -12.76 -4.68 -10.50
N GLY A 295 -11.69 -5.25 -9.95
CA GLY A 295 -11.67 -5.97 -8.69
C GLY A 295 -11.53 -5.05 -7.46
N PRO A 296 -11.74 -5.59 -6.25
CA PRO A 296 -11.86 -4.84 -4.99
C PRO A 296 -10.64 -4.00 -4.61
N ILE A 297 -9.45 -4.38 -5.09
CA ILE A 297 -8.17 -3.73 -4.78
C ILE A 297 -7.73 -2.71 -5.85
N TRP A 298 -8.45 -2.57 -6.96
CA TRP A 298 -8.08 -1.62 -8.03
C TRP A 298 -9.22 -0.69 -8.49
N TYR A 299 -10.48 -1.08 -8.28
CA TYR A 299 -11.62 -0.35 -8.83
C TYR A 299 -11.75 1.07 -8.24
N ARG A 300 -11.77 2.08 -9.12
CA ARG A 300 -11.84 3.52 -8.73
C ARG A 300 -13.17 4.18 -9.04
N GLY A 301 -14.14 3.47 -9.60
CA GLY A 301 -15.40 4.05 -10.07
C GLY A 301 -16.34 4.54 -8.96
N LEU A 302 -16.07 4.23 -7.69
CA LEU A 302 -16.77 4.87 -6.56
C LEU A 302 -16.30 6.31 -6.29
N VAL A 303 -15.12 6.72 -6.77
CA VAL A 303 -14.51 7.99 -6.38
C VAL A 303 -13.96 8.80 -7.56
N ARG A 304 -14.09 8.28 -8.78
CA ARG A 304 -13.69 8.93 -10.03
C ARG A 304 -14.86 8.98 -11.00
N LYS A 305 -15.00 10.10 -11.71
CA LYS A 305 -16.09 10.35 -12.68
C LYS A 305 -15.71 10.12 -14.14
N ASP A 306 -14.41 9.99 -14.44
CA ASP A 306 -13.95 9.72 -15.80
C ASP A 306 -14.46 8.34 -16.26
N PRO A 307 -15.10 8.23 -17.45
CA PRO A 307 -15.69 7.00 -17.96
C PRO A 307 -14.76 5.78 -17.94
N LYS A 308 -13.45 5.97 -18.08
CA LYS A 308 -12.48 4.85 -18.06
C LYS A 308 -12.46 4.09 -16.72
N TYR A 309 -12.85 4.73 -15.63
CA TYR A 309 -12.94 4.10 -14.30
C TYR A 309 -14.31 3.46 -14.04
N LYS A 310 -15.22 3.49 -15.03
CA LYS A 310 -16.56 2.92 -14.97
C LYS A 310 -17.32 3.37 -13.71
N PRO A 311 -17.60 4.68 -13.57
CA PRO A 311 -18.24 5.24 -12.39
C PRO A 311 -19.55 4.50 -12.06
N LEU A 312 -19.80 4.21 -10.79
CA LEU A 312 -21.00 3.47 -10.38
C LEU A 312 -22.22 4.41 -10.34
N ALA A 313 -23.35 4.00 -10.92
CA ALA A 313 -24.59 4.75 -10.79
C ALA A 313 -25.10 4.70 -9.34
N GLN A 314 -25.83 5.74 -8.90
CA GLN A 314 -26.30 5.85 -7.53
C GLN A 314 -27.24 4.72 -7.11
N ASP A 315 -28.14 4.30 -8.00
CA ASP A 315 -29.06 3.18 -7.73
C ASP A 315 -28.31 1.84 -7.63
N SER A 316 -27.27 1.65 -8.45
CA SER A 316 -26.40 0.47 -8.35
C SER A 316 -25.58 0.45 -7.05
N LEU A 317 -25.15 1.61 -6.54
CA LEU A 317 -24.56 1.69 -5.22
C LEU A 317 -25.59 1.30 -4.15
N GLN A 318 -26.83 1.77 -4.25
CA GLN A 318 -27.87 1.43 -3.26
C GLN A 318 -28.10 -0.09 -3.20
N MET A 319 -28.21 -0.75 -4.35
CA MET A 319 -28.33 -2.21 -4.42
C MET A 319 -27.18 -2.93 -3.70
N MET A 320 -25.96 -2.40 -3.82
CA MET A 320 -24.79 -2.96 -3.14
C MET A 320 -24.84 -2.74 -1.63
N LEU A 321 -25.25 -1.56 -1.17
CA LEU A 321 -25.44 -1.28 0.25
C LEU A 321 -26.49 -2.21 0.87
N ASP A 322 -27.59 -2.43 0.16
CA ASP A 322 -28.69 -3.29 0.61
C ASP A 322 -28.25 -4.76 0.69
N ARG A 323 -27.51 -5.27 -0.31
CA ARG A 323 -27.01 -6.66 -0.31
C ARG A 323 -26.14 -6.96 0.90
N TYR A 324 -25.24 -6.05 1.26
CA TYR A 324 -24.33 -6.26 2.39
C TYR A 324 -24.89 -5.72 3.71
N MET A 325 -26.11 -5.17 3.71
CA MET A 325 -26.76 -4.55 4.87
C MET A 325 -25.91 -3.46 5.54
N ILE A 326 -25.28 -2.63 4.71
CA ILE A 326 -24.36 -1.56 5.14
C ILE A 326 -24.89 -0.17 4.80
N LYS A 327 -24.32 0.84 5.46
CA LYS A 327 -24.61 2.26 5.23
C LYS A 327 -23.46 3.00 4.55
N HIS A 328 -22.22 2.57 4.82
CA HIS A 328 -21.02 3.22 4.28
C HIS A 328 -20.03 2.21 3.71
N ILE A 329 -19.31 2.65 2.68
CA ILE A 329 -18.13 1.95 2.14
C ILE A 329 -16.91 2.86 2.34
N PHE A 330 -15.94 2.37 3.09
CA PHE A 330 -14.65 3.01 3.31
C PHE A 330 -13.62 2.48 2.31
N VAL A 331 -12.93 3.39 1.62
CA VAL A 331 -11.94 3.07 0.58
C VAL A 331 -10.63 3.82 0.75
N GLY A 332 -9.54 3.17 0.36
CA GLY A 332 -8.19 3.70 0.23
C GLY A 332 -7.84 4.04 -1.22
N HIS A 333 -6.62 3.65 -1.65
CA HIS A 333 -6.13 3.51 -3.05
C HIS A 333 -6.04 4.78 -3.92
N THR A 334 -6.99 5.68 -3.81
CA THR A 334 -7.06 6.94 -4.55
C THR A 334 -6.74 8.09 -3.62
N ILE A 335 -5.61 8.75 -3.90
CA ILE A 335 -5.13 9.89 -3.11
C ILE A 335 -6.02 11.11 -3.35
N PHE A 336 -6.51 11.70 -2.26
CA PHE A 336 -7.19 13.00 -2.22
C PHE A 336 -6.40 14.02 -1.40
N LYS A 337 -6.76 15.30 -1.54
CA LYS A 337 -6.16 16.40 -0.76
C LYS A 337 -6.50 16.32 0.73
N ASP A 338 -7.66 15.77 1.05
CA ASP A 338 -8.21 15.57 2.39
C ASP A 338 -9.17 14.37 2.33
N ILE A 339 -9.59 13.86 3.50
CA ILE A 339 -10.65 12.85 3.61
C ILE A 339 -11.89 13.37 2.89
N SER A 340 -12.39 12.57 1.95
CA SER A 340 -13.41 12.99 0.98
C SER A 340 -14.60 12.04 1.02
N THR A 341 -15.80 12.58 0.82
CA THR A 341 -17.03 11.80 0.77
C THR A 341 -17.66 11.87 -0.62
N PHE A 342 -18.35 10.79 -0.99
CA PHE A 342 -19.06 10.64 -2.26
C PHE A 342 -20.44 10.05 -2.00
N TYR A 343 -21.33 10.16 -2.99
CA TYR A 343 -22.71 9.64 -2.92
C TYR A 343 -23.44 10.07 -1.64
N ASN A 344 -23.41 11.36 -1.33
CA ASN A 344 -24.02 11.95 -0.13
C ASN A 344 -23.55 11.27 1.17
N GLY A 345 -22.26 10.97 1.29
CA GLY A 345 -21.65 10.39 2.49
C GLY A 345 -21.58 8.87 2.51
N LYS A 346 -22.24 8.16 1.57
CA LYS A 346 -22.27 6.69 1.52
C LYS A 346 -20.91 6.06 1.19
N VAL A 347 -20.00 6.80 0.56
CA VAL A 347 -18.63 6.35 0.30
C VAL A 347 -17.66 7.35 0.92
N ILE A 348 -16.72 6.85 1.72
CA ILE A 348 -15.73 7.64 2.45
C ILE A 348 -14.33 7.23 1.99
N ALA A 349 -13.64 8.13 1.29
CA ALA A 349 -12.27 7.91 0.84
C ALA A 349 -11.28 8.42 1.89
N VAL A 350 -10.46 7.51 2.42
CA VAL A 350 -9.53 7.74 3.53
C VAL A 350 -8.10 8.01 3.07
N ASN A 351 -7.77 7.69 1.81
CA ASN A 351 -6.42 7.84 1.31
C ASN A 351 -6.08 9.29 0.93
N VAL A 352 -4.99 9.78 1.49
CA VAL A 352 -4.41 11.12 1.28
C VAL A 352 -2.90 11.02 1.11
N ASP A 353 -2.25 12.10 0.67
CA ASP A 353 -0.78 12.17 0.78
C ASP A 353 -0.41 12.33 2.26
N ASN A 354 -0.05 11.22 2.90
CA ASN A 354 0.29 11.17 4.32
C ASN A 354 1.36 12.18 4.74
N LYS A 355 2.38 12.44 3.90
CA LYS A 355 3.47 13.38 4.23
C LYS A 355 3.02 14.82 4.07
N GLU A 356 2.35 15.12 2.96
CA GLU A 356 1.85 16.46 2.70
C GLU A 356 0.80 16.84 3.74
N ASN A 357 -0.13 15.94 4.06
CA ASN A 357 -1.21 16.21 4.99
C ASN A 357 -0.69 16.37 6.42
N ARG A 358 0.31 15.58 6.85
CA ARG A 358 1.00 15.82 8.12
C ARG A 358 1.63 17.20 8.16
N LYS A 359 2.39 17.57 7.12
CA LYS A 359 3.04 18.90 7.03
C LYS A 359 2.02 20.05 7.05
N LYS A 360 0.88 19.86 6.41
CA LYS A 360 -0.19 20.87 6.28
C LYS A 360 -1.26 20.78 7.37
N LYS A 361 -1.08 19.90 8.37
CA LYS A 361 -2.05 19.66 9.46
C LYS A 361 -3.47 19.36 8.96
N ARG A 362 -3.60 18.53 7.91
CA ARG A 362 -4.88 18.11 7.32
C ARG A 362 -5.32 16.73 7.80
N GLY A 363 -6.54 16.34 7.43
CA GLY A 363 -7.10 15.03 7.71
C GLY A 363 -6.28 13.91 7.09
N ARG A 364 -6.10 12.83 7.86
CA ARG A 364 -5.31 11.65 7.49
C ARG A 364 -5.97 10.32 7.88
N ALA A 365 -6.99 10.37 8.72
CA ALA A 365 -7.77 9.23 9.15
C ALA A 365 -9.21 9.64 9.43
N VAL A 366 -10.05 8.64 9.63
CA VAL A 366 -11.41 8.80 10.16
C VAL A 366 -11.48 8.16 11.54
N LEU A 367 -12.06 8.88 12.50
CA LEU A 367 -12.45 8.34 13.79
C LEU A 367 -13.98 8.25 13.81
N LEU A 368 -14.50 7.04 13.93
CA LEU A 368 -15.86 6.83 14.40
C LEU A 368 -15.84 6.83 15.92
N ASP A 369 -16.67 7.66 16.54
CA ASP A 369 -16.83 7.72 18.00
C ASP A 369 -18.33 7.84 18.30
N ASN A 370 -18.90 6.85 18.97
CA ASN A 370 -20.32 6.81 19.36
C ASN A 370 -21.29 7.09 18.18
N GLY A 371 -21.00 6.49 17.01
CA GLY A 371 -21.84 6.61 15.82
C GLY A 371 -21.60 7.89 14.98
N VAL A 372 -20.71 8.77 15.41
CA VAL A 372 -20.34 9.99 14.69
C VAL A 372 -18.98 9.83 14.03
N TYR A 373 -18.90 10.16 12.74
CA TYR A 373 -17.66 10.11 11.97
C TYR A 373 -16.95 11.46 12.04
N TYR A 374 -15.65 11.43 12.31
CA TYR A 374 -14.79 12.60 12.39
C TYR A 374 -13.60 12.43 11.48
N VAL A 375 -13.20 13.50 10.80
CA VAL A 375 -11.88 13.57 10.18
C VAL A 375 -10.87 13.97 11.24
N VAL A 376 -9.80 13.20 11.33
CA VAL A 376 -8.73 13.40 12.29
C VAL A 376 -7.37 13.54 11.60
N GLY A 377 -6.50 14.34 12.20
CA GLY A 377 -5.10 14.50 11.82
C GLY A 377 -4.18 14.15 12.99
N ASP A 378 -2.92 14.56 12.92
CA ASP A 378 -1.92 14.33 13.97
C ASP A 378 -2.27 15.06 15.30
N ASP A 379 -3.05 16.14 15.25
CA ASP A 379 -3.44 16.93 16.43
C ASP A 379 -4.86 16.55 16.95
N GLY A 380 -5.42 15.42 16.51
CA GLY A 380 -6.74 14.93 16.90
C GLY A 380 -7.88 15.32 15.94
N VAL A 381 -9.09 15.50 16.49
CA VAL A 381 -10.33 15.80 15.73
C VAL A 381 -10.26 17.16 15.05
N GLN A 382 -10.52 17.18 13.74
CA GLN A 382 -10.53 18.40 12.94
C GLN A 382 -11.93 18.88 12.58
N ARG A 383 -12.80 17.94 12.18
CA ARG A 383 -14.19 18.21 11.82
C ARG A 383 -15.02 16.93 11.90
N LYS A 384 -16.33 17.09 12.04
CA LYS A 384 -17.31 16.04 11.79
C LYS A 384 -17.47 15.82 10.27
N LEU A 385 -17.68 14.58 9.85
CA LEU A 385 -17.94 14.18 8.46
C LEU A 385 -19.40 14.37 8.04
#